data_AF-A0A2P2LBZ1-F1
#
_entry.id   AF-A0A2P2LBZ1-F1
#
_cell.length_a   1.000
_cell.length_b   1.000
_cell.length_c   1.000
_cell.angle_alpha   90.00
_cell.angle_beta   90.00
_cell.angle_gamma   90.00
#
_symmetry.space_group_name_H-M   'P 1'
#
loop_
_entity.id
_entity.type
_entity.pdbx_description
1 polymer ?
#
loop_
_entity_poly.entity_id
_entity_poly.type
_entity_poly.pdbx_seq_one_letter_code
_entity_poly.pdbx_strand_id
1 'polypeptide(L)'
;MVFACSDSRVCPSHILNFQPGEAFMVRNIANMVPPYDQTKHSGVGAAIEYAVLHLKVENIVVIGHSRCGGIKGLMSIPDDGTTSSDFIESWVTICSTAKSKVKTACNTSSFEEQCYNCEKEAVNVSLGNLLTYPFVREAVMNNTLALKGAHYDFVKGGFELWDLDFNVTPCAVV
;
A
#
# COMPACT_ATOMS: atom_id res chain seq x y z
N MET A 1 -0.29 2.23 13.20
CA MET A 1 -0.22 3.14 12.03
C MET A 1 -1.06 2.56 10.91
N VAL A 2 -1.76 3.42 10.16
CA VAL A 2 -2.61 3.00 9.03
C VAL A 2 -2.26 3.81 7.78
N PHE A 3 -2.04 3.12 6.66
CA PHE A 3 -2.08 3.70 5.32
C PHE A 3 -3.43 3.40 4.68
N ALA A 4 -4.09 4.44 4.18
CA ALA A 4 -5.36 4.31 3.47
C ALA A 4 -5.46 5.31 2.32
N CYS A 5 -6.40 5.07 1.40
CA CYS A 5 -6.54 5.93 0.26
C CYS A 5 -7.17 7.27 0.66
N SER A 6 -6.81 8.35 -0.04
CA SER A 6 -7.45 9.67 0.09
C SER A 6 -8.91 9.68 -0.38
N ASP A 7 -9.40 8.59 -0.99
CA ASP A 7 -10.78 8.46 -1.44
C ASP A 7 -11.78 8.74 -0.31
N SER A 8 -12.73 9.63 -0.59
CA SER A 8 -13.73 10.11 0.38
C SER A 8 -14.60 8.99 0.98
N ARG A 9 -14.74 7.85 0.30
CA ARG A 9 -15.61 6.74 0.69
C ARG A 9 -14.98 5.82 1.72
N VAL A 10 -13.67 5.94 1.96
CA VAL A 10 -12.89 4.95 2.71
C VAL A 10 -12.13 5.54 3.91
N CYS A 11 -12.80 6.42 4.66
CA CYS A 11 -12.24 6.93 5.91
C CYS A 11 -11.96 5.78 6.90
N PRO A 12 -10.70 5.50 7.29
CA PRO A 12 -10.39 4.36 8.15
C PRO A 12 -11.05 4.46 9.53
N SER A 13 -11.17 5.66 10.08
CA SER A 13 -11.87 5.88 11.35
C SER A 13 -13.32 5.44 11.31
N HIS A 14 -14.00 5.60 10.16
CA HIS A 14 -15.39 5.15 10.01
C HIS A 14 -15.49 3.65 9.77
N ILE A 15 -14.63 3.10 8.89
CA ILE A 15 -14.68 1.68 8.52
C ILE A 15 -14.32 0.78 9.71
N LEU A 16 -13.26 1.15 10.46
CA LEU A 16 -12.71 0.35 11.55
C LEU A 16 -13.10 0.88 12.94
N ASN A 17 -13.95 1.91 12.98
CA ASN A 17 -14.43 2.55 14.22
C ASN A 17 -13.29 3.03 15.15
N PHE A 18 -12.17 3.50 14.58
CA PHE A 18 -11.07 4.04 15.38
C PHE A 18 -11.49 5.30 16.13
N GLN A 19 -11.17 5.33 17.41
CA GLN A 19 -11.29 6.48 18.30
C GLN A 19 -10.07 7.39 18.17
N PRO A 20 -10.21 8.69 18.54
CA PRO A 20 -9.07 9.59 18.63
C PRO A 20 -7.95 9.00 19.52
N GLY A 21 -6.75 8.88 18.95
CA GLY A 21 -5.58 8.32 19.64
C GLY A 21 -5.24 6.87 19.28
N GLU A 22 -6.13 6.11 18.65
CA GLU A 22 -5.87 4.69 18.35
C GLU A 22 -5.00 4.47 17.11
N ALA A 23 -5.07 5.36 16.12
CA ALA A 23 -4.37 5.18 14.85
C ALA A 23 -3.68 6.48 14.38
N PHE A 24 -2.37 6.38 14.21
CA PHE A 24 -1.60 7.34 13.42
C PHE A 24 -1.80 7.06 11.92
N MET A 25 -2.41 7.99 11.18
CA MET A 25 -2.91 7.76 9.81
C MET A 25 -2.14 8.55 8.76
N VAL A 26 -1.81 7.87 7.66
CA VAL A 26 -1.34 8.48 6.41
C VAL A 26 -2.37 8.19 5.32
N ARG A 27 -2.79 9.23 4.59
CA ARG A 27 -3.71 9.10 3.47
C ARG A 27 -3.12 9.70 2.20
N ASN A 28 -3.05 8.90 1.14
CA ASN A 28 -2.53 9.31 -0.16
C ASN A 28 -3.28 8.59 -1.30
N ILE A 29 -2.93 8.90 -2.56
CA ILE A 29 -3.55 8.28 -3.73
C ILE A 29 -3.20 6.80 -3.75
N ALA A 30 -4.23 5.94 -3.74
CA ALA A 30 -4.11 4.49 -3.76
C ALA A 30 -3.30 3.87 -2.61
N ASN A 31 -3.29 4.52 -1.43
CA ASN A 31 -2.73 3.97 -0.18
C ASN A 31 -1.31 3.39 -0.34
N MET A 32 -0.52 3.96 -1.24
CA MET A 32 0.77 3.40 -1.63
C MET A 32 1.83 3.78 -0.61
N VAL A 33 2.70 2.82 -0.30
CA VAL A 33 3.93 3.06 0.43
C VAL A 33 5.09 3.00 -0.57
N PRO A 34 5.75 4.12 -0.91
CA PRO A 34 6.98 4.09 -1.70
C PRO A 34 8.14 3.43 -0.94
N PRO A 35 9.15 2.90 -1.66
CA PRO A 35 10.39 2.45 -1.05
C PRO A 35 11.13 3.61 -0.37
N TYR A 36 12.08 3.27 0.51
CA TYR A 36 12.92 4.23 1.21
C TYR A 36 13.68 5.14 0.22
N ASP A 37 13.36 6.43 0.22
CA ASP A 37 14.07 7.46 -0.53
C ASP A 37 13.91 8.80 0.21
N GLN A 38 15.03 9.34 0.70
CA GLN A 38 15.06 10.59 1.47
C GLN A 38 14.75 11.83 0.63
N THR A 39 14.89 11.75 -0.70
CA THR A 39 14.71 12.87 -1.61
C THR A 39 13.31 12.92 -2.21
N LYS A 40 12.82 11.79 -2.73
CA LYS A 40 11.54 11.71 -3.46
C LYS A 40 10.34 11.49 -2.55
N HIS A 41 10.54 10.82 -1.42
CA HIS A 41 9.44 10.26 -0.62
C HIS A 41 9.53 10.66 0.86
N SER A 42 10.18 11.79 1.15
CA SER A 42 10.41 12.30 2.51
C SER A 42 9.13 12.42 3.35
N GLY A 43 8.00 12.79 2.76
CA GLY A 43 6.73 12.87 3.48
C GLY A 43 6.24 11.53 4.02
N VAL A 44 6.30 10.46 3.22
CA VAL A 44 5.94 9.11 3.69
C VAL A 44 7.01 8.58 4.63
N GLY A 45 8.29 8.75 4.30
CA GLY A 45 9.40 8.29 5.14
C GLY A 45 9.37 8.89 6.55
N ALA A 46 9.15 10.21 6.66
CA ALA A 46 9.04 10.89 7.95
C ALA A 46 7.85 10.37 8.78
N ALA A 47 6.71 10.08 8.15
CA ALA A 47 5.55 9.53 8.85
C ALA A 47 5.81 8.12 9.40
N ILE A 48 6.47 7.25 8.63
CA ILE A 48 6.83 5.90 9.06
C ILE A 48 7.89 5.98 10.17
N GLU A 49 8.94 6.79 9.99
CA GLU A 49 9.98 7.01 10.98
C GLU A 49 9.39 7.48 12.32
N TYR A 50 8.51 8.48 12.29
CA TYR A 50 7.86 8.98 13.49
C TYR A 50 6.99 7.93 14.17
N ALA A 51 6.15 7.22 13.40
CA ALA A 51 5.27 6.19 13.95
C ALA A 51 6.06 5.05 14.62
N VAL A 52 7.13 4.59 13.98
CA VAL A 52 7.90 3.43 14.44
C VAL A 52 8.89 3.82 15.54
N LEU A 53 9.71 4.84 15.32
CA LEU A 53 10.79 5.19 16.25
C LEU A 53 10.33 6.04 17.43
N HIS A 54 9.27 6.84 17.28
CA HIS A 54 8.85 7.78 18.33
C HIS A 54 7.53 7.37 19.00
N LEU A 55 6.50 7.06 18.21
CA LEU A 55 5.20 6.64 18.76
C LEU A 55 5.17 5.16 19.17
N LYS A 56 6.17 4.37 18.74
CA LYS A 56 6.30 2.94 19.04
C LYS A 56 5.04 2.15 18.67
N VAL A 57 4.47 2.44 17.50
CA VAL A 57 3.30 1.68 17.01
C VAL A 57 3.67 0.20 16.88
N GLU A 58 2.76 -0.68 17.26
CA GLU A 58 2.97 -2.13 17.20
C GLU A 58 2.51 -2.73 15.86
N ASN A 59 1.72 -1.99 15.10
CA ASN A 59 1.13 -2.45 13.84
C ASN A 59 1.24 -1.36 12.75
N ILE A 60 1.59 -1.76 11.53
CA ILE A 60 1.35 -0.98 10.31
C ILE A 60 0.35 -1.77 9.45
N VAL A 61 -0.79 -1.15 9.15
CA VAL A 61 -1.81 -1.72 8.26
C VAL A 61 -1.88 -0.91 6.98
N VAL A 62 -1.72 -1.55 5.81
CA VAL A 62 -1.93 -0.93 4.49
C VAL A 62 -3.28 -1.40 3.94
N ILE A 63 -4.23 -0.48 3.81
CA ILE A 63 -5.62 -0.77 3.45
C ILE A 63 -5.89 -0.34 2.00
N GLY A 64 -5.92 -1.31 1.09
CA GLY A 64 -6.48 -1.16 -0.25
C GLY A 64 -8.02 -1.13 -0.22
N HIS A 65 -8.65 -0.77 -1.32
CA HIS A 65 -10.12 -0.75 -1.38
C HIS A 65 -10.67 -0.96 -2.78
N SER A 66 -11.93 -1.38 -2.87
CA SER A 66 -12.61 -1.58 -4.15
C SER A 66 -12.82 -0.27 -4.93
N ARG A 67 -12.79 -0.38 -6.26
CA ARG A 67 -12.98 0.73 -7.21
C ARG A 67 -12.02 1.91 -6.93
N CYS A 68 -10.76 1.60 -6.66
CA CYS A 68 -9.73 2.60 -6.42
C CYS A 68 -9.37 3.35 -7.71
N GLY A 69 -9.59 4.68 -7.71
CA GLY A 69 -9.26 5.52 -8.86
C GLY A 69 -7.78 5.53 -9.23
N GLY A 70 -6.89 5.51 -8.23
CA GLY A 70 -5.44 5.48 -8.47
C GLY A 70 -4.97 4.15 -9.07
N ILE A 71 -5.53 3.02 -8.64
CA ILE A 71 -5.23 1.70 -9.23
C ILE A 71 -5.79 1.60 -10.65
N LYS A 72 -7.02 2.08 -10.87
CA LYS A 72 -7.57 2.18 -12.23
C LYS A 72 -6.67 3.03 -13.13
N GLY A 73 -6.18 4.16 -12.62
CA GLY A 73 -5.20 5.01 -13.29
C GLY A 73 -3.95 4.23 -13.67
N LEU A 74 -3.28 3.59 -12.70
CA LEU A 74 -2.10 2.73 -12.92
C LEU A 74 -2.34 1.67 -14.00
N MET A 75 -3.45 0.95 -13.93
CA MET A 75 -3.79 -0.11 -14.88
C MET A 75 -4.07 0.42 -16.30
N SER A 76 -4.46 1.69 -16.41
CA SER A 76 -4.75 2.36 -17.69
C SER A 76 -3.51 3.02 -18.33
N ILE A 77 -2.39 3.16 -17.61
CA ILE A 77 -1.16 3.75 -18.16
C ILE A 77 -0.71 2.90 -19.37
N PRO A 78 -0.49 3.50 -20.55
CA PRO A 78 0.03 2.79 -21.71
C PRO A 78 1.48 2.35 -21.47
N ASP A 79 1.89 1.24 -22.08
CA ASP A 79 3.25 0.71 -21.93
C ASP A 79 4.24 1.34 -22.94
N ASP A 80 3.84 2.43 -23.61
CA ASP A 80 4.62 3.14 -24.65
C ASP A 80 5.48 4.29 -24.12
N GLY A 81 5.46 4.53 -22.80
CA GLY A 81 6.23 5.57 -22.13
C GLY A 81 5.63 6.98 -22.21
N THR A 82 4.44 7.13 -22.79
CA THR A 82 3.74 8.43 -22.80
C THR A 82 3.12 8.72 -21.43
N THR A 83 3.16 9.99 -21.02
CA THR A 83 2.51 10.48 -19.79
C THR A 83 1.48 11.54 -20.14
N SER A 84 0.37 11.51 -19.42
CA SER A 84 -0.78 12.41 -19.58
C SER A 84 -1.03 13.27 -18.33
N SER A 85 -0.24 13.09 -17.28
CA SER A 85 -0.41 13.77 -15.99
C SER A 85 0.91 14.30 -15.42
N ASP A 86 0.83 15.42 -14.69
CA ASP A 86 2.01 16.05 -14.09
C ASP A 86 2.59 15.24 -12.92
N PHE A 87 1.72 14.61 -12.11
CA PHE A 87 2.11 13.92 -10.87
C PHE A 87 1.51 12.53 -10.73
N ILE A 88 0.31 12.29 -11.26
CA ILE A 88 -0.49 11.10 -10.93
C ILE A 88 0.21 9.84 -11.41
N GLU A 89 0.63 9.78 -12.67
CA GLU A 89 1.33 8.64 -13.24
C GLU A 89 2.66 8.38 -12.52
N SER A 90 3.46 9.43 -12.30
CA SER A 90 4.70 9.29 -11.52
C SER A 90 4.45 8.73 -10.12
N TRP A 91 3.37 9.12 -9.46
CA TRP A 91 3.01 8.59 -8.14
C TRP A 91 2.57 7.13 -8.22
N VAL A 92 1.58 6.80 -9.05
CA VAL A 92 0.99 5.45 -9.05
C VAL A 92 1.95 4.38 -9.59
N THR A 93 3.00 4.77 -10.33
CA THR A 93 4.06 3.84 -10.76
C THR A 93 4.87 3.22 -9.62
N ILE A 94 4.75 3.70 -8.37
CA ILE A 94 5.25 3.03 -7.16
C ILE A 94 4.85 1.55 -7.13
N CYS A 95 3.63 1.23 -7.59
CA CYS A 95 3.11 -0.14 -7.65
C CYS A 95 3.11 -0.74 -9.08
N SER A 96 3.99 -0.28 -9.97
CA SER A 96 4.10 -0.82 -11.34
C SER A 96 4.36 -2.33 -11.38
N THR A 97 5.07 -2.89 -10.40
CA THR A 97 5.27 -4.33 -10.26
C THR A 97 3.96 -5.09 -10.02
N ALA A 98 3.00 -4.50 -9.29
CA ALA A 98 1.66 -5.07 -9.12
C ALA A 98 0.90 -5.10 -10.45
N LYS A 99 0.93 -4.02 -11.23
CA LYS A 99 0.35 -3.95 -12.59
C LYS A 99 0.91 -5.07 -13.47
N SER A 100 2.24 -5.21 -13.52
CA SER A 100 2.89 -6.23 -14.36
C SER A 100 2.52 -7.65 -13.95
N LYS A 101 2.53 -7.94 -12.64
CA LYS A 101 2.13 -9.25 -12.11
C LYS A 101 0.69 -9.60 -12.45
N VAL A 102 -0.24 -8.67 -12.25
CA VAL A 102 -1.67 -8.90 -12.54
C VAL A 102 -1.95 -8.98 -14.03
N LYS A 103 -1.34 -8.13 -14.87
CA LYS A 103 -1.46 -8.25 -16.33
C LYS A 103 -1.00 -9.62 -16.83
N THR A 104 0.03 -10.20 -16.20
CA THR A 104 0.54 -11.53 -16.56
C THR A 104 -0.36 -12.65 -16.07
N ALA A 105 -0.77 -12.61 -14.79
CA ALA A 105 -1.56 -13.67 -14.16
C ALA A 105 -3.04 -13.68 -14.58
N CYS A 106 -3.60 -12.53 -14.93
CA CYS A 106 -5.02 -12.32 -15.23
C CYS A 106 -5.25 -11.76 -16.64
N ASN A 107 -4.41 -12.16 -17.61
CA ASN A 107 -4.44 -11.61 -18.98
C ASN A 107 -5.77 -11.83 -19.73
N THR A 108 -6.55 -12.84 -19.35
CA THR A 108 -7.87 -13.14 -19.93
C THR A 108 -9.04 -12.53 -19.15
N SER A 109 -8.79 -12.00 -17.95
CA SER A 109 -9.82 -11.41 -17.10
C SER A 109 -10.28 -10.04 -17.61
N SER A 110 -11.49 -9.65 -17.21
CA SER A 110 -12.01 -8.31 -17.51
C SER A 110 -11.14 -7.22 -16.88
N PHE A 111 -11.16 -6.01 -17.44
CA PHE A 111 -10.39 -4.89 -16.90
C PHE A 111 -10.76 -4.55 -15.44
N GLU A 112 -12.05 -4.67 -15.08
CA GLU A 112 -12.50 -4.44 -13.69
C GLU A 112 -11.92 -5.48 -12.73
N GLU A 113 -11.89 -6.75 -13.14
CA GLU A 113 -11.29 -7.84 -12.36
C GLU A 113 -9.77 -7.69 -12.24
N GLN A 114 -9.08 -7.25 -13.30
CA GLN A 114 -7.67 -6.91 -13.22
C GLN A 114 -7.43 -5.76 -12.25
N CYS A 115 -8.27 -4.72 -12.25
CA CYS A 115 -8.17 -3.64 -11.27
C CYS A 115 -8.36 -4.15 -9.84
N TYR A 116 -9.38 -4.98 -9.60
CA TYR A 116 -9.64 -5.58 -8.27
C TYR A 116 -8.45 -6.40 -7.76
N ASN A 117 -7.85 -7.24 -8.62
CA ASN A 117 -6.65 -7.99 -8.26
C ASN A 117 -5.44 -7.07 -8.04
N CYS A 118 -5.31 -6.01 -8.83
CA CYS A 118 -4.25 -5.02 -8.67
C CYS A 118 -4.38 -4.20 -7.38
N GLU A 119 -5.60 -3.92 -6.90
CA GLU A 119 -5.82 -3.25 -5.62
C GLU A 119 -5.20 -4.05 -4.46
N LYS A 120 -5.36 -5.37 -4.46
CA LYS A 120 -4.76 -6.26 -3.45
C LYS A 120 -3.25 -6.41 -3.64
N GLU A 121 -2.80 -6.57 -4.88
CA GLU A 121 -1.37 -6.73 -5.14
C GLU A 121 -0.57 -5.45 -4.86
N ALA A 122 -1.15 -4.27 -5.07
CA ALA A 122 -0.52 -2.99 -4.71
C ALA A 122 -0.32 -2.83 -3.19
N VAL A 123 -1.22 -3.41 -2.38
CA VAL A 123 -1.02 -3.53 -0.93
C VAL A 123 0.20 -4.40 -0.65
N ASN A 124 0.35 -5.55 -1.31
CA ASN A 124 1.52 -6.43 -1.14
C ASN A 124 2.83 -5.76 -1.54
N VAL A 125 2.84 -5.00 -2.65
CA VAL A 125 4.01 -4.19 -3.05
C VAL A 125 4.34 -3.15 -1.99
N SER A 126 3.33 -2.48 -1.44
CA SER A 126 3.53 -1.48 -0.37
C SER A 126 4.08 -2.12 0.92
N LEU A 127 3.63 -3.33 1.27
CA LEU A 127 4.19 -4.11 2.38
C LEU A 127 5.66 -4.48 2.14
N GLY A 128 6.01 -4.87 0.90
CA GLY A 128 7.40 -5.09 0.51
C GLY A 128 8.24 -3.81 0.60
N ASN A 129 7.70 -2.68 0.17
CA ASN A 129 8.37 -1.39 0.26
C ASN A 129 8.60 -0.95 1.71
N LEU A 130 7.68 -1.24 2.64
CA LEU A 130 7.88 -1.00 4.07
C LEU A 130 9.16 -1.68 4.61
N LEU A 131 9.51 -2.86 4.10
CA LEU A 131 10.74 -3.56 4.50
C LEU A 131 12.02 -2.91 3.98
N THR A 132 11.94 -1.96 3.04
CA THR A 132 13.11 -1.19 2.60
C THR A 132 13.54 -0.12 3.62
N TYR A 133 12.67 0.21 4.59
CA TYR A 133 13.00 1.12 5.69
C TYR A 133 13.76 0.35 6.79
N PRO A 134 15.02 0.71 7.11
CA PRO A 134 15.83 -0.06 8.05
C PRO A 134 15.18 -0.27 9.43
N PHE A 135 14.58 0.78 9.98
CA PHE A 135 13.92 0.74 11.29
C PHE A 135 12.60 -0.05 11.29
N VAL A 136 11.92 -0.17 10.14
CA VAL A 136 10.75 -1.06 10.02
C VAL A 136 11.22 -2.51 10.04
N ARG A 137 12.24 -2.83 9.23
CA ARG A 137 12.79 -4.18 9.16
C ARG A 137 13.31 -4.66 10.51
N GLU A 138 14.07 -3.81 11.21
CA GLU A 138 14.57 -4.11 12.55
C GLU A 138 13.43 -4.37 13.54
N ALA A 139 12.38 -3.53 13.54
CA ALA A 139 11.24 -3.70 14.44
C ALA A 139 10.44 -4.99 14.14
N VAL A 140 10.28 -5.36 12.87
CA VAL A 140 9.66 -6.63 12.47
C VAL A 140 10.51 -7.82 12.95
N MET A 141 11.84 -7.79 12.71
CA MET A 141 12.76 -8.85 13.15
C MET A 141 12.77 -9.02 14.69
N ASN A 142 12.60 -7.92 15.42
CA ASN A 142 12.53 -7.93 16.88
C ASN A 142 11.13 -8.24 17.42
N ASN A 143 10.15 -8.55 16.56
CA ASN A 143 8.74 -8.78 16.92
C ASN A 143 8.08 -7.62 17.69
N THR A 144 8.57 -6.39 17.50
CA THR A 144 7.96 -5.18 18.08
C THR A 144 7.03 -4.47 17.10
N LEU A 145 7.00 -4.90 15.84
CA LEU A 145 6.16 -4.36 14.79
C LEU A 145 5.59 -5.47 13.89
N ALA A 146 4.28 -5.48 13.68
CA ALA A 146 3.61 -6.35 12.71
C ALA A 146 3.18 -5.55 11.46
N LEU A 147 3.35 -6.14 10.28
CA LEU A 147 2.89 -5.59 9.01
C LEU A 147 1.68 -6.37 8.50
N LYS A 148 0.59 -5.66 8.19
CA LYS A 148 -0.67 -6.27 7.74
C LYS A 148 -1.18 -5.60 6.47
N GLY A 149 -1.64 -6.42 5.53
CA GLY A 149 -2.38 -5.95 4.36
C GLY A 149 -3.87 -6.09 4.60
N ALA A 150 -4.66 -5.18 4.06
CA ALA A 150 -6.10 -5.28 4.07
C ALA A 150 -6.71 -4.79 2.76
N HIS A 151 -7.91 -5.28 2.45
CA HIS A 151 -8.73 -4.78 1.35
C HIS A 151 -10.17 -4.58 1.82
N TYR A 152 -10.65 -3.34 1.70
CA TYR A 152 -12.04 -2.99 2.00
C TYR A 152 -12.87 -2.90 0.72
N ASP A 153 -13.83 -3.80 0.55
CA ASP A 153 -14.79 -3.77 -0.54
C ASP A 153 -16.08 -3.07 -0.11
N PHE A 154 -16.21 -1.77 -0.37
CA PHE A 154 -17.44 -1.03 -0.08
C PHE A 154 -18.60 -1.35 -1.03
N VAL A 155 -18.37 -2.06 -2.13
CA VAL A 155 -19.43 -2.50 -3.05
C VAL A 155 -20.16 -3.70 -2.44
N LYS A 156 -19.40 -4.64 -1.87
CA LYS A 156 -19.94 -5.86 -1.25
C LYS A 156 -20.08 -5.79 0.27
N GLY A 157 -19.49 -4.77 0.91
CA GLY A 157 -19.43 -4.64 2.36
C GLY A 157 -18.43 -5.61 3.03
N GLY A 158 -17.40 -6.04 2.31
CA GLY A 158 -16.41 -7.00 2.80
C GLY A 158 -15.13 -6.32 3.31
N PHE A 159 -14.47 -6.91 4.29
CA PHE A 159 -13.14 -6.49 4.75
C PHE A 159 -12.25 -7.72 4.87
N GLU A 160 -11.19 -7.78 4.05
CA GLU A 160 -10.18 -8.82 4.08
C GLU A 160 -8.94 -8.30 4.81
N LEU A 161 -8.32 -9.12 5.65
CA LEU A 161 -7.10 -8.80 6.40
C LEU A 161 -6.14 -9.98 6.29
N TRP A 162 -4.87 -9.72 6.04
CA TRP A 162 -3.81 -10.72 6.01
C TRP A 162 -2.51 -10.18 6.62
N ASP A 163 -1.73 -11.10 7.18
CA ASP A 163 -0.41 -10.80 7.71
C ASP A 163 0.66 -10.92 6.61
N LEU A 164 1.69 -10.08 6.66
CA LEU A 164 2.91 -10.32 5.90
C LEU A 164 3.74 -11.37 6.64
N ASP A 165 3.82 -12.58 6.09
CA ASP A 165 4.59 -13.65 6.70
C ASP A 165 6.09 -13.50 6.36
N PHE A 166 6.82 -12.77 7.21
CA PHE A 166 8.24 -12.44 7.02
C PHE A 166 9.16 -13.67 7.06
N ASN A 167 8.67 -14.82 7.55
CA ASN A 167 9.46 -16.05 7.66
C ASN A 167 9.74 -16.76 6.32
N VAL A 168 9.18 -16.30 5.20
CA VAL A 168 9.21 -17.03 3.91
C VAL A 168 10.11 -16.38 2.84
N THR A 169 10.86 -15.32 3.13
CA THR A 169 11.80 -14.78 2.11
C THR A 169 13.14 -14.40 2.72
N PRO A 170 14.16 -15.29 2.65
CA PRO A 170 15.54 -14.83 2.78
C PRO A 170 15.77 -13.84 1.65
N CYS A 171 16.16 -12.61 1.99
CA CYS A 171 16.66 -11.65 1.01
C CYS A 171 17.68 -12.36 0.11
N ALA A 172 17.34 -12.51 -1.17
CA ALA A 172 18.36 -12.63 -2.19
C ALA A 172 19.12 -11.30 -2.17
N VAL A 173 20.28 -11.35 -1.53
CA VAL A 173 21.30 -10.30 -1.60
C VAL A 173 21.74 -10.24 -3.07
N VAL A 174 21.58 -9.09 -3.70
CA VAL A 174 22.28 -8.74 -4.95
C VAL A 174 23.26 -7.63 -4.60
#